data_AF-A0A6M2EEP3-F1
#
_entry.id   AF-A0A6M2EEP3-F1
#
_cell.length_a   1.000
_cell.length_b   1.000
_cell.length_c   1.000
_cell.angle_alpha   90.00
_cell.angle_beta   90.00
_cell.angle_gamma   90.00
#
_symmetry.space_group_name_H-M   'P 1'
#
loop_
_entity.id
_entity.type
_entity.pdbx_description
1 polymer ?
#
loop_
_entity_poly.entity_id
_entity_poly.type
_entity_poly.pdbx_seq_one_letter_code
_entity_poly.pdbx_strand_id
1 'polypeptide(L)'
;MLPINFLFLTVWPVVEMRLRCKSGGRDYPPGVPEGITKVLELDVIRWKLQGLDNIFQPSQFSLGVKGALYPDRQGVRTRLKGQLEMNISFVLPPVLAMVPENVRQPVAESVLRGLVENMKLRVNSSLLADYSKFKQETPKNRV
;
A
#
# COMPACT_ATOMS: atom_id res chain seq x y z
N MET A 1 4.36 8.40 -1.98
CA MET A 1 3.88 8.08 -0.63
C MET A 1 4.63 8.97 0.36
N LEU A 2 4.54 8.75 1.68
CA LEU A 2 5.42 9.43 2.63
C LEU A 2 6.88 9.03 2.37
N PRO A 3 7.86 9.89 2.71
CA PRO A 3 9.26 9.56 2.51
C PRO A 3 9.66 8.42 3.43
N ILE A 4 10.50 7.55 2.92
CA ILE A 4 11.19 6.52 3.67
C ILE A 4 12.55 7.11 4.04
N ASN A 5 12.88 7.15 5.33
CA ASN A 5 14.18 7.60 5.79
C ASN A 5 14.99 6.38 6.23
N PHE A 6 16.17 6.17 5.68
CA PHE A 6 17.08 5.09 6.08
C PHE A 6 18.48 5.67 6.31
N LEU A 7 18.91 5.71 7.57
CA LEU A 7 20.14 6.39 7.98
C LEU A 7 20.14 7.86 7.51
N PHE A 8 20.98 8.19 6.53
CA PHE A 8 21.12 9.52 5.92
C PHE A 8 20.43 9.63 4.55
N LEU A 9 19.73 8.59 4.10
CA LEU A 9 19.02 8.55 2.81
C LEU A 9 17.53 8.82 2.99
N THR A 10 16.98 9.62 2.09
CA THR A 10 15.54 9.89 2.02
C THR A 10 15.02 9.45 0.65
N VAL A 11 14.08 8.52 0.65
CA VAL A 11 13.52 7.92 -0.55
C VAL A 11 12.02 8.17 -0.67
N TRP A 12 11.58 8.48 -1.88
CA TRP A 12 10.18 8.71 -2.21
C TRP A 12 9.66 7.56 -3.07
N PRO A 13 8.97 6.59 -2.46
CA PRO A 13 8.40 5.49 -3.22
C PRO A 13 7.14 5.97 -3.95
N VAL A 14 7.10 5.68 -5.25
CA VAL A 14 5.99 5.91 -6.16
C VAL A 14 5.51 4.55 -6.66
N VAL A 15 4.20 4.34 -6.65
CA VAL A 15 3.59 3.08 -7.09
C VAL A 15 2.53 3.35 -8.15
N GLU A 16 2.46 2.47 -9.14
CA GLU A 16 1.34 2.37 -10.05
C GLU A 16 0.43 1.25 -9.55
N MET A 17 -0.81 1.61 -9.21
CA MET A 17 -1.83 0.67 -8.76
C MET A 17 -2.80 0.33 -9.88
N ARG A 18 -3.11 -0.95 -10.02
CA ARG A 18 -4.22 -1.48 -10.80
C ARG A 18 -5.38 -1.77 -9.87
N LEU A 19 -6.55 -1.27 -10.26
CA LEU A 19 -7.81 -1.49 -9.55
C LEU A 19 -8.72 -2.38 -10.39
N ARG A 20 -9.30 -3.43 -9.81
CA ARG A 20 -10.26 -4.31 -10.49
C ARG A 20 -11.51 -4.47 -9.64
N CYS A 21 -12.67 -4.20 -10.23
CA CYS A 21 -13.94 -4.43 -9.56
C CYS A 21 -14.47 -5.81 -9.96
N LYS A 22 -14.64 -6.70 -8.98
CA LYS A 22 -15.26 -8.01 -9.16
C LYS A 22 -16.65 -8.02 -8.52
N SER A 23 -17.60 -8.64 -9.21
CA SER A 23 -19.00 -8.77 -8.75
C SER A 23 -19.48 -10.20 -8.88
N GLY A 24 -20.49 -10.58 -8.10
CA GLY A 24 -21.15 -11.88 -8.21
C GLY A 24 -20.47 -13.02 -7.45
N GLY A 25 -19.61 -12.71 -6.47
CA GLY A 25 -19.09 -13.66 -5.48
C GLY A 25 -18.10 -14.70 -5.99
N ARG A 26 -17.77 -14.74 -7.28
CA ARG A 26 -16.83 -15.71 -7.86
C ARG A 26 -15.40 -15.18 -7.85
N ASP A 27 -14.45 -16.07 -7.58
CA ASP A 27 -13.01 -15.82 -7.62
C ASP A 27 -12.55 -14.65 -6.71
N TYR A 28 -13.19 -14.50 -5.55
CA TYR A 28 -12.78 -13.50 -4.57
C TYR A 28 -11.53 -13.95 -3.83
N PRO A 29 -10.65 -12.99 -3.45
CA PRO A 29 -9.48 -13.30 -2.65
C PRO A 29 -9.85 -14.02 -1.34
N PRO A 30 -9.00 -14.94 -0.84
CA PRO A 30 -9.21 -15.57 0.45
C PRO A 30 -9.37 -14.51 1.55
N GLY A 31 -10.27 -14.76 2.51
CA GLY A 31 -10.60 -13.81 3.58
C GLY A 31 -11.78 -12.87 3.29
N VAL A 32 -12.31 -12.86 2.06
CA VAL A 32 -13.59 -12.18 1.76
C VAL A 32 -14.76 -13.13 2.05
N PRO A 33 -15.75 -12.74 2.88
CA PRO A 33 -16.92 -13.58 3.14
C PRO A 33 -17.79 -13.83 1.90
N GLU A 34 -18.43 -14.99 1.80
CA GLU A 34 -19.27 -15.38 0.65
C GLU A 34 -20.46 -14.44 0.41
N GLY A 35 -20.98 -13.82 1.47
CA GLY A 35 -22.09 -12.86 1.37
C GLY A 35 -21.73 -11.51 0.72
N ILE A 36 -20.46 -11.29 0.39
CA ILE A 36 -20.02 -10.07 -0.27
C ILE A 36 -20.41 -10.09 -1.75
N THR A 37 -21.04 -9.01 -2.20
CA THR A 37 -21.56 -8.90 -3.58
C THR A 37 -20.60 -8.19 -4.54
N LYS A 38 -19.67 -7.39 -4.00
CA LYS A 38 -18.67 -6.63 -4.75
C LYS A 38 -17.36 -6.52 -3.98
N VAL A 39 -16.26 -6.72 -4.69
CA VAL A 39 -14.90 -6.55 -4.19
C VAL A 39 -14.13 -5.64 -5.14
N LEU A 40 -13.39 -4.69 -4.58
CA LEU A 40 -12.38 -3.92 -5.29
C LEU A 40 -11.00 -4.50 -4.96
N GLU A 41 -10.37 -5.15 -5.92
CA GLU A 41 -9.00 -5.62 -5.81
C GLU A 41 -8.02 -4.49 -6.12
N LEU A 42 -6.94 -4.44 -5.35
CA LEU A 42 -5.84 -3.51 -5.48
C LEU A 42 -4.55 -4.29 -5.70
N ASP A 43 -3.78 -3.92 -6.72
CA ASP A 43 -2.55 -4.60 -7.08
C ASP A 43 -1.51 -3.58 -7.55
N VAL A 44 -0.34 -3.54 -6.92
CA VAL A 44 0.77 -2.71 -7.39
C VAL A 44 1.45 -3.43 -8.55
N ILE A 45 1.48 -2.77 -9.70
CA ILE A 45 1.99 -3.35 -10.95
C ILE A 45 3.37 -2.83 -11.32
N ARG A 46 3.71 -1.63 -10.86
CA ARG A 46 5.02 -1.00 -11.01
C ARG A 46 5.30 -0.13 -9.81
N TRP A 47 6.57 0.05 -9.52
CA TRP A 47 7.03 0.96 -8.49
C TRP A 47 8.33 1.63 -8.93
N LYS A 48 8.63 2.79 -8.34
CA LYS A 48 9.87 3.52 -8.50
C LYS A 48 10.28 4.13 -7.17
N LEU A 49 11.57 4.07 -6.85
CA LEU A 49 12.17 4.84 -5.76
C LEU A 49 12.79 6.11 -6.35
N GLN A 50 12.32 7.26 -5.89
CA GLN A 50 12.89 8.57 -6.24
C GLN A 50 13.72 9.10 -5.07
N GLY A 51 14.70 9.98 -5.33
CA GLY A 51 15.54 10.59 -4.28
C GLY A 51 16.81 9.82 -3.94
N LEU A 52 17.15 8.77 -4.69
CA LEU A 52 18.48 8.14 -4.63
C LEU A 52 19.30 8.58 -5.84
N ASP A 53 20.53 9.04 -5.59
CA ASP A 53 21.55 9.08 -6.63
C ASP A 53 21.93 7.64 -7.02
N ASN A 54 22.45 7.43 -8.24
CA ASN A 54 22.78 6.10 -8.79
C ASN A 54 23.65 5.25 -7.84
N ILE A 55 24.48 5.87 -7.00
CA ILE A 55 25.40 5.21 -6.06
C ILE A 55 24.64 4.59 -4.87
N PHE A 56 23.52 5.19 -4.47
CA PHE A 56 22.69 4.75 -3.35
C PHE A 56 21.49 3.92 -3.80
N GLN A 57 21.33 3.69 -5.10
CA GLN A 57 20.25 2.87 -5.60
C GLN A 57 20.51 1.40 -5.26
N PRO A 58 19.58 0.72 -4.57
CA PRO A 58 19.73 -0.69 -4.28
C PRO A 58 19.77 -1.48 -5.59
N SER A 59 20.70 -2.42 -5.70
CA SER A 59 20.84 -3.29 -6.89
C SER A 59 19.59 -4.15 -7.11
N GLN A 60 18.89 -4.48 -6.02
CA GLN A 60 17.60 -5.12 -6.04
C GLN A 60 16.69 -4.43 -5.03
N PHE A 61 15.52 -4.01 -5.49
CA PHE A 61 14.40 -3.65 -4.65
C PHE A 61 13.15 -4.24 -5.29
N SER A 62 12.21 -4.70 -4.49
CA SER A 62 10.90 -5.13 -4.97
C SER A 62 9.84 -4.68 -3.99
N LEU A 63 8.78 -4.07 -4.50
CA LEU A 63 7.61 -3.71 -3.72
C LEU A 63 6.38 -4.36 -4.37
N GLY A 64 5.85 -5.36 -3.69
CA GLY A 64 4.56 -5.99 -4.01
C GLY A 64 3.51 -5.55 -3.00
N VAL A 65 2.35 -5.13 -3.50
CA VAL A 65 1.19 -4.83 -2.65
C VAL A 65 -0.04 -5.40 -3.33
N LYS A 66 -0.79 -6.22 -2.61
CA LYS A 66 -2.06 -6.78 -3.06
C LYS A 66 -3.11 -6.57 -1.98
N GLY A 67 -4.35 -6.33 -2.36
CA GLY A 67 -5.40 -6.12 -1.39
C GLY A 67 -6.79 -6.26 -1.98
N ALA A 68 -7.76 -6.24 -1.08
CA ALA A 68 -9.16 -6.27 -1.41
C ALA A 68 -9.92 -5.33 -0.47
N LEU A 69 -10.85 -4.55 -1.04
CA LEU A 69 -11.80 -3.73 -0.30
C LEU A 69 -13.21 -4.22 -0.61
N TYR A 70 -14.05 -4.31 0.42
CA TYR A 70 -15.42 -4.76 0.28
C TYR A 70 -16.35 -4.11 1.30
N PRO A 71 -17.65 -3.94 0.96
CA PRO A 71 -18.62 -3.41 1.89
C PRO A 71 -19.04 -4.49 2.90
N ASP A 72 -18.76 -4.24 4.17
CA ASP A 72 -19.28 -5.03 5.28
C ASP A 72 -20.59 -4.40 5.78
N ARG A 73 -21.69 -5.12 5.58
CA ARG A 73 -23.04 -4.66 5.96
C ARG A 73 -23.48 -5.42 7.21
N GLN A 74 -23.46 -4.73 8.34
CA GLN A 74 -23.96 -5.27 9.61
C GLN A 74 -25.20 -4.48 10.03
N GLY A 75 -26.38 -5.03 9.72
CA GLY A 75 -27.67 -4.40 9.96
C GLY A 75 -27.81 -3.06 9.22
N VAL A 76 -28.11 -1.99 9.96
CA VAL A 76 -28.34 -0.64 9.41
C VAL A 76 -27.02 0.07 9.02
N ARG A 77 -25.87 -0.43 9.48
CA ARG A 77 -24.57 0.21 9.25
C ARG A 77 -23.80 -0.52 8.15
N THR A 78 -23.30 0.25 7.18
CA THR A 78 -22.34 -0.22 6.19
C THR A 78 -20.96 0.33 6.54
N ARG A 79 -19.95 -0.54 6.55
CA ARG A 79 -18.54 -0.18 6.74
C ARG A 79 -17.75 -0.67 5.54
N LEU A 80 -16.68 0.03 5.18
CA LEU A 80 -15.71 -0.49 4.21
C LEU A 80 -14.68 -1.31 4.99
N LYS A 81 -14.56 -2.61 4.67
CA LYS A 81 -13.48 -3.45 5.16
C LYS A 81 -12.44 -3.62 4.08
N GLY A 82 -11.18 -3.71 4.51
CA GLY A 82 -10.04 -3.85 3.64
C GLY A 82 -9.03 -4.82 4.22
N GLN A 83 -8.42 -5.60 3.34
CA GLN A 83 -7.23 -6.39 3.63
C GLN A 83 -6.14 -6.01 2.64
N LEU A 84 -4.91 -5.88 3.12
CA LEU A 84 -3.75 -5.52 2.33
C LEU A 84 -2.57 -6.40 2.76
N GLU A 85 -2.00 -7.09 1.80
CA GLU A 85 -0.75 -7.82 1.92
C GLU A 85 0.35 -7.01 1.23
N MET A 86 1.50 -6.94 1.88
CA MET A 86 2.63 -6.16 1.42
C MET A 86 3.91 -6.96 1.55
N ASN A 87 4.66 -7.05 0.46
CA ASN A 87 5.95 -7.72 0.39
C ASN A 87 7.02 -6.74 -0.09
N ILE A 88 8.05 -6.55 0.72
CA ILE A 88 9.18 -5.68 0.41
C ILE A 88 10.44 -6.51 0.49
N SER A 89 11.26 -6.47 -0.56
CA SER A 89 12.59 -7.05 -0.53
C SER A 89 13.58 -6.03 -1.08
N PHE A 90 14.78 -5.98 -0.51
CA PHE A 90 15.83 -5.12 -1.03
C PHE A 90 17.20 -5.63 -0.62
N VAL A 91 18.20 -5.30 -1.44
CA VAL A 91 19.62 -5.46 -1.12
C VAL A 91 20.15 -4.10 -0.73
N LEU A 92 20.80 -4.02 0.44
CA LEU A 92 21.43 -2.79 0.88
C LEU A 92 22.49 -2.33 -0.14
N PRO A 93 22.50 -1.06 -0.56
CA PRO A 93 23.56 -0.52 -1.39
C PRO A 93 24.94 -0.78 -0.77
N PRO A 94 25.98 -1.07 -1.57
CA PRO A 94 27.32 -1.38 -1.06
C PRO A 94 27.89 -0.33 -0.10
N VAL A 95 27.54 0.95 -0.28
CA VAL A 95 27.97 2.05 0.60
C VAL A 95 27.46 1.85 2.04
N LEU A 96 26.31 1.20 2.21
CA LEU A 96 25.74 0.91 3.53
C LEU A 96 26.32 -0.36 4.15
N ALA A 97 27.14 -1.13 3.43
CA ALA A 97 27.83 -2.31 3.98
C ALA A 97 28.91 -1.94 5.01
N MET A 98 29.42 -0.70 4.98
CA MET A 98 30.36 -0.17 5.97
C MET A 98 29.69 0.13 7.32
N VAL A 99 28.37 0.13 7.38
CA VAL A 99 27.63 0.33 8.64
C VAL A 99 27.70 -0.98 9.45
N PRO A 100 28.06 -0.94 10.74
CA PRO A 100 28.08 -2.12 11.59
C PRO A 100 26.77 -2.91 11.56
N GLU A 101 26.86 -4.25 11.56
CA GLU A 101 25.69 -5.13 11.43
C GLU A 101 24.65 -4.94 12.54
N ASN A 102 25.13 -4.72 13.76
CA ASN A 102 24.32 -4.40 14.94
C ASN A 102 23.51 -3.09 14.80
N VAL A 103 23.82 -2.24 13.80
CA VAL A 103 23.06 -1.03 13.46
C VAL A 103 22.20 -1.26 12.22
N ARG A 104 22.70 -1.99 11.21
CA ARG A 104 21.99 -2.23 9.94
C ARG A 104 20.64 -2.90 10.13
N GLN A 105 20.59 -3.99 10.89
CA GLN A 105 19.36 -4.77 11.02
C GLN A 105 18.24 -4.02 11.77
N PRO A 106 18.48 -3.43 12.96
CA PRO A 106 17.42 -2.68 13.67
C PRO A 106 16.90 -1.47 12.90
N VAL A 107 17.78 -0.79 12.15
CA VAL A 107 17.39 0.33 11.30
C VAL A 107 16.54 -0.17 10.13
N ALA A 108 16.93 -1.26 9.46
CA ALA A 108 16.14 -1.88 8.39
C ALA A 108 14.75 -2.30 8.84
N GLU A 109 14.65 -2.98 9.98
CA GLU A 109 13.37 -3.37 10.57
C GLU A 109 12.50 -2.15 10.89
N SER A 110 13.09 -1.10 11.46
CA SER A 110 12.36 0.13 11.81
C SER A 110 11.84 0.86 10.57
N VAL A 111 12.62 0.89 9.50
CA VAL A 111 12.24 1.49 8.22
C VAL A 111 11.12 0.69 7.55
N LEU A 112 11.25 -0.64 7.49
CA LEU A 112 10.21 -1.52 6.95
C LEU A 112 8.90 -1.37 7.74
N ARG A 113 8.97 -1.37 9.07
CA ARG A 113 7.80 -1.17 9.95
C ARG A 113 7.12 0.18 9.68
N GLY A 114 7.89 1.26 9.68
CA GLY A 114 7.35 2.61 9.42
C GLY A 114 6.71 2.72 8.04
N LEU A 115 7.25 2.03 7.03
CA LEU A 115 6.70 2.01 5.68
C LEU A 115 5.34 1.31 5.63
N VAL A 116 5.21 0.14 6.28
CA VAL A 116 3.94 -0.60 6.41
C VAL A 116 2.90 0.25 7.15
N GLU A 117 3.27 0.87 8.26
CA GLU A 117 2.37 1.72 9.06
C GLU A 117 1.88 2.94 8.27
N ASN A 118 2.79 3.62 7.57
CA ASN A 118 2.48 4.77 6.73
C ASN A 118 1.57 4.41 5.56
N MET A 119 1.79 3.26 4.92
CA MET A 119 0.88 2.78 3.88
C MET A 119 -0.51 2.48 4.42
N LYS A 120 -0.61 1.79 5.56
CA LYS A 120 -1.90 1.49 6.20
C LYS A 120 -2.68 2.77 6.51
N LEU A 121 -2.03 3.76 7.13
CA LEU A 121 -2.64 5.05 7.45
C LEU A 121 -3.08 5.81 6.20
N ARG A 122 -2.27 5.80 5.14
CA ARG A 122 -2.58 6.52 3.90
C ARG A 122 -3.68 5.86 3.11
N VAL A 123 -3.67 4.53 2.97
CA VAL A 123 -4.75 3.78 2.31
C VAL A 123 -6.07 4.07 3.04
N ASN A 124 -6.10 3.97 4.36
CA ASN A 124 -7.31 4.27 5.12
C ASN A 124 -7.77 5.73 4.96
N SER A 125 -6.88 6.70 5.11
CA SER A 125 -7.25 8.13 5.03
C SER A 125 -7.61 8.58 3.62
N SER A 126 -6.85 8.17 2.59
CA SER A 126 -7.13 8.52 1.18
C SER A 126 -8.41 7.85 0.67
N LEU A 127 -8.64 6.56 0.97
CA LEU A 127 -9.89 5.91 0.58
C LEU A 127 -11.12 6.56 1.22
N LEU A 128 -11.03 6.95 2.49
CA LEU A 128 -12.10 7.66 3.17
C LEU A 128 -12.33 9.05 2.58
N ALA A 129 -11.26 9.77 2.24
CA ALA A 129 -11.34 11.07 1.59
C ALA A 129 -11.95 10.97 0.20
N ASP A 130 -11.49 10.03 -0.63
CA ASP A 130 -11.98 9.78 -1.98
C ASP A 130 -13.44 9.34 -1.96
N TYR A 131 -13.83 8.45 -1.03
CA TYR A 131 -15.22 8.07 -0.85
C TYR A 131 -16.10 9.23 -0.41
N SER A 132 -15.60 10.08 0.50
CA SER A 132 -16.33 11.27 0.95
C SER A 132 -16.53 12.25 -0.19
N LYS A 133 -15.50 12.46 -1.03
CA LYS A 133 -15.58 13.28 -2.23
C LYS A 133 -16.56 12.70 -3.25
N PHE A 134 -16.46 11.40 -3.56
CA PHE A 134 -17.40 10.70 -4.44
C PHE A 134 -18.84 10.87 -3.95
N LYS A 135 -19.10 10.67 -2.66
CA LYS A 135 -20.44 10.83 -2.06
C LYS A 135 -20.98 12.26 -2.23
N GLN A 136 -20.12 13.28 -2.16
CA GLN A 136 -20.51 14.68 -2.37
C GLN A 136 -20.75 15.01 -3.85
N GLU A 137 -20.11 14.29 -4.78
CA GLU A 137 -20.30 14.44 -6.22
C GLU A 137 -21.55 13.68 -6.72
N THR A 138 -21.91 12.55 -6.09
CA THR A 138 -23.06 11.71 -6.49
C THR A 138 -24.43 12.42 -6.49
N PRO A 139 -24.74 13.40 -5.61
CA PRO A 139 -26.00 14.15 -5.70
C PRO A 139 -26.03 15.23 -6.80
N LYS A 140 -24.90 15.59 -7.42
CA LYS A 140 -24.86 16.63 -8.48
C LYS A 140 -24.99 16.08 -9.91
N ASN A 141 -24.70 14.81 -10.15
CA ASN A 141 -24.71 14.19 -11.48
C ASN A 141 -25.95 13.31 -11.74
N ARG A 142 -27.04 13.54 -11.00
CA ARG A 142 -28.38 13.02 -11.35
C ARG A 142 -29.24 14.18 -11.86
N VAL A 143 -28.95 14.64 -13.07
CA VAL A 143 -29.86 15.43 -13.91
C VAL A 143 -29.82 14.83 -15.29
#